data_AF-A0A8D3C963-F1
#
_entry.id   AF-A0A8D3C963-F1
#
_cell.length_a   1.000
_cell.length_b   1.000
_cell.length_c   1.000
_cell.angle_alpha   90.00
_cell.angle_beta   90.00
_cell.angle_gamma   90.00
#
_symmetry.space_group_name_H-M   'P 1'
#
loop_
_entity.id
_entity.type
_entity.pdbx_description
1 polymer ?
#
loop_
_entity_poly.entity_id
_entity_poly.type
_entity_poly.pdbx_seq_one_letter_code
_entity_poly.pdbx_strand_id
1 'polypeptide(L)'
;MTTISSSSSSSSSSSSAAPTTTFTPAPSQWSVEDVTAFIHTLPGCGDVAEAFRLQEIDGQALLLLTEDHLMTSMNIKLGPALKIFVHLKDFGTFNI
;
A
#
# COMPACT_ATOMS: atom_id res chain seq x y z
N MET A 1 -17.79 5.44 -38.72
CA MET A 1 -17.32 4.45 -37.72
C MET A 1 -16.25 5.14 -36.90
N THR A 2 -16.59 5.71 -35.75
CA THR A 2 -15.62 6.39 -34.88
C THR A 2 -15.62 5.64 -33.56
N THR A 3 -14.45 5.11 -33.20
CA THR A 3 -14.24 4.20 -32.09
C THR A 3 -14.52 4.87 -30.76
N ILE A 4 -15.26 4.16 -29.91
CA ILE A 4 -15.33 4.38 -28.46
C ILE A 4 -13.90 4.27 -27.90
N SER A 5 -13.52 5.24 -27.08
CA SER A 5 -12.51 5.06 -26.04
C SER A 5 -13.03 5.74 -24.78
N SER A 6 -13.95 5.06 -24.11
CA SER A 6 -14.23 5.28 -22.71
C SER A 6 -13.16 4.55 -21.92
N SER A 7 -12.39 5.28 -21.13
CA SER A 7 -11.82 4.75 -19.90
C SER A 7 -11.83 5.88 -18.89
N SER A 8 -12.97 6.00 -18.23
CA SER A 8 -13.07 6.63 -16.92
C SER A 8 -12.14 5.88 -15.98
N SER A 9 -11.38 6.61 -15.19
CA SER A 9 -11.05 6.17 -13.83
C SER A 9 -11.07 7.41 -12.95
N SER A 10 -12.30 7.89 -12.70
CA SER A 10 -12.60 8.57 -11.45
C SER A 10 -12.35 7.57 -10.33
N SER A 11 -11.62 7.96 -9.31
CA SER A 11 -12.21 8.21 -8.00
C SER A 11 -11.13 8.66 -7.03
N SER A 12 -11.25 9.92 -6.62
CA SER A 12 -10.82 10.34 -5.29
C SER A 12 -11.54 9.49 -4.25
N SER A 13 -10.83 8.98 -3.25
CA SER A 13 -11.43 8.68 -1.96
C SER A 13 -10.38 8.94 -0.90
N SER A 14 -10.45 10.15 -0.34
CA SER A 14 -9.93 10.43 0.99
C SER A 14 -10.78 9.62 1.96
N SER A 15 -10.32 8.44 2.34
CA SER A 15 -10.91 7.72 3.47
C SER A 15 -10.31 8.30 4.74
N SER A 16 -10.92 9.40 5.19
CA SER A 16 -10.80 9.88 6.56
C SER A 16 -11.53 8.86 7.46
N ALA A 17 -10.90 7.71 7.69
CA ALA A 17 -11.34 6.77 8.70
C ALA A 17 -10.74 7.24 10.03
N ALA A 18 -11.58 7.85 10.86
CA ALA A 18 -11.23 8.26 12.21
C ALA A 18 -10.66 7.07 13.00
N PRO A 19 -9.54 7.20 13.72
CA PRO A 19 -9.05 6.13 14.58
C PRO A 19 -9.85 6.13 15.88
N THR A 20 -10.95 5.38 15.91
CA THR A 20 -11.51 4.89 17.17
C THR A 20 -10.67 3.71 17.65
N THR A 21 -10.00 3.89 18.80
CA THR A 21 -9.35 2.88 19.67
C THR A 21 -7.83 2.72 19.53
N THR A 22 -7.11 3.64 20.18
CA THR A 22 -5.89 3.59 21.03
C THR A 22 -4.87 2.43 21.01
N PHE A 23 -4.92 1.41 20.15
CA PHE A 23 -3.82 0.44 20.02
C PHE A 23 -3.65 0.01 18.56
N THR A 24 -2.75 0.67 17.84
CA THR A 24 -2.27 0.16 16.56
C THR A 24 -1.17 -0.87 16.85
N PRO A 25 -1.35 -2.16 16.50
CA PRO A 25 -0.31 -3.16 16.67
C PRO A 25 0.95 -2.78 15.89
N ALA A 26 2.11 -3.32 16.29
CA ALA A 26 3.35 -3.10 15.55
C ALA A 26 3.20 -3.63 14.10
N PRO A 27 3.88 -3.04 13.10
CA PRO A 27 3.79 -3.50 11.72
C PRO A 27 4.18 -4.96 11.56
N SER A 28 5.06 -5.49 12.42
CA SER A 28 5.41 -6.91 12.47
C SER A 28 4.27 -7.85 12.91
N GLN A 29 3.17 -7.30 13.44
CA GLN A 29 1.98 -8.03 13.88
C GLN A 29 0.77 -7.75 12.97
N TRP A 30 0.94 -6.96 11.90
CA TRP A 30 -0.14 -6.67 10.97
C TRP A 30 -0.49 -7.91 10.16
N SER A 31 -1.79 -8.14 9.99
CA SER A 31 -2.29 -9.14 9.04
C SER A 31 -2.30 -8.57 7.63
N VAL A 32 -2.53 -9.43 6.64
CA VAL A 32 -2.67 -9.01 5.22
C VAL A 32 -3.71 -7.90 5.06
N GLU A 33 -4.82 -7.99 5.80
CA GLU A 33 -5.89 -6.98 5.80
C GLU A 33 -5.41 -5.64 6.36
N ASP A 34 -4.64 -5.64 7.47
CA ASP A 34 -4.09 -4.43 8.08
C ASP A 34 -3.08 -3.74 7.15
N VAL A 35 -2.20 -4.52 6.51
CA VAL A 35 -1.25 -4.01 5.51
C VAL A 35 -2.00 -3.37 4.35
N THR A 36 -3.00 -4.06 3.81
CA THR A 36 -3.81 -3.57 2.69
C THR A 36 -4.53 -2.28 3.06
N ALA A 37 -5.14 -2.21 4.25
CA ALA A 37 -5.79 -1.01 4.76
C ALA A 37 -4.80 0.16 4.87
N PHE A 38 -3.58 -0.08 5.37
CA PHE A 38 -2.52 0.92 5.42
C PHE A 38 -2.15 1.44 4.04
N ILE A 39 -1.90 0.57 3.05
CA ILE A 39 -1.58 1.01 1.68
C ILE A 39 -2.75 1.78 1.06
N HIS A 40 -4.00 1.42 1.36
CA HIS A 40 -5.18 2.18 0.94
C HIS A 40 -5.25 3.60 1.52
N THR A 41 -4.62 3.86 2.67
CA THR A 41 -4.52 5.24 3.20
C THR A 41 -3.61 6.12 2.34
N LEU A 42 -2.72 5.52 1.53
CA LEU A 42 -1.76 6.25 0.71
C LEU A 42 -2.43 6.76 -0.59
N PRO A 43 -2.31 8.06 -0.90
CA PRO A 43 -2.97 8.64 -2.06
C PRO A 43 -2.37 8.11 -3.37
N GLY A 44 -3.24 7.51 -4.19
CA GLY A 44 -2.90 6.91 -5.48
C GLY A 44 -2.29 5.52 -5.41
N CYS A 45 -2.41 4.83 -4.26
CA CYS A 45 -1.90 3.46 -4.06
C CYS A 45 -3.02 2.41 -3.95
N GLY A 46 -4.25 2.71 -4.36
CA GLY A 46 -5.38 1.78 -4.26
C GLY A 46 -5.16 0.48 -5.03
N ASP A 47 -4.70 0.55 -6.28
CA ASP A 47 -4.35 -0.63 -7.08
C ASP A 47 -3.17 -1.42 -6.48
N VAL A 48 -2.28 -0.73 -5.76
CA VAL A 48 -1.15 -1.35 -5.10
C VAL A 48 -1.59 -2.11 -3.86
N ALA A 49 -2.51 -1.57 -3.08
CA ALA A 49 -3.07 -2.25 -1.91
C ALA A 49 -3.68 -3.61 -2.29
N GLU A 50 -4.41 -3.65 -3.41
CA GLU A 50 -4.96 -4.90 -3.94
C GLU A 50 -3.86 -5.90 -4.34
N ALA A 51 -2.76 -5.44 -4.95
CA ALA A 51 -1.63 -6.30 -5.27
C ALA A 51 -1.00 -6.93 -4.01
N PHE A 52 -0.88 -6.16 -2.92
CA PHE A 52 -0.39 -6.67 -1.63
C PHE A 52 -1.33 -7.73 -1.05
N ARG A 53 -2.64 -7.52 -1.14
CA ARG A 53 -3.64 -8.51 -0.69
C ARG A 53 -3.57 -9.79 -1.50
N LEU A 54 -3.48 -9.70 -2.83
CA LEU A 54 -3.38 -10.85 -3.75
C LEU A 54 -2.10 -11.66 -3.56
N GLN A 55 -1.00 -10.99 -3.19
CA GLN A 55 0.26 -11.63 -2.86
C GLN A 55 0.32 -12.12 -1.41
N GLU A 56 -0.76 -11.94 -0.63
CA GLU A 56 -0.85 -12.30 0.78
C GLU A 56 0.30 -11.69 1.61
N ILE A 57 0.66 -10.43 1.33
CA ILE A 57 1.70 -9.71 2.06
C ILE A 57 1.18 -9.34 3.45
N ASP A 58 1.71 -10.01 4.46
CA ASP A 58 1.49 -9.70 5.86
C ASP A 58 2.50 -8.67 6.39
N GLY A 59 2.36 -8.30 7.65
CA GLY A 59 3.24 -7.34 8.31
C GLY A 59 4.71 -7.79 8.39
N GLN A 60 4.96 -9.09 8.51
CA GLN A 60 6.32 -9.65 8.51
C GLN A 60 6.96 -9.53 7.13
N ALA A 61 6.26 -9.96 6.07
CA ALA A 61 6.71 -9.86 4.69
C ALA A 61 6.89 -8.39 4.29
N LEU A 62 6.00 -7.50 4.73
CA LEU A 62 6.11 -6.06 4.51
C LEU A 62 7.44 -5.47 4.97
N LEU A 63 7.96 -5.92 6.11
CA LEU A 63 9.25 -5.50 6.65
C LEU A 63 10.45 -6.09 5.90
N LEU A 64 10.24 -7.20 5.18
CA LEU A 64 11.24 -7.89 4.37
C LEU A 64 11.22 -7.45 2.90
N LEU A 65 10.13 -6.80 2.47
CA LEU A 65 10.00 -6.30 1.11
C LEU A 65 11.11 -5.29 0.79
N THR A 66 11.62 -5.38 -0.44
CA THR A 66 12.58 -4.44 -0.99
C THR A 66 11.99 -3.72 -2.18
N GLU A 67 12.62 -2.61 -2.57
CA GLU A 67 12.23 -1.84 -3.76
C GLU A 67 12.18 -2.74 -5.01
N ASP A 68 13.14 -3.67 -5.12
CA ASP A 68 13.18 -4.64 -6.22
C ASP A 68 11.94 -5.53 -6.24
N HIS A 69 11.57 -6.16 -5.11
CA HIS A 69 10.39 -7.05 -5.01
C HIS A 69 9.08 -6.37 -5.41
N LEU A 70 8.91 -5.08 -5.08
CA LEU A 70 7.72 -4.33 -5.49
C LEU A 70 7.62 -4.21 -7.01
N MET A 71 8.76 -4.03 -7.67
CA MET A 71 8.83 -3.84 -9.11
C MET A 71 8.81 -5.16 -9.88
N THR A 72 9.49 -6.19 -9.38
CA THR A 72 9.59 -7.51 -10.01
C THR A 72 8.37 -8.39 -9.73
N SER A 73 7.95 -8.56 -8.47
CA SER A 73 6.88 -9.51 -8.11
C SER A 73 5.47 -8.94 -8.30
N MET A 74 5.28 -7.64 -8.02
CA MET A 74 3.95 -7.02 -8.03
C MET A 74 3.68 -6.18 -9.29
N ASN A 75 4.62 -6.11 -10.24
CA ASN A 75 4.55 -5.25 -11.43
C ASN A 75 4.23 -3.76 -11.12
N ILE A 76 4.64 -3.28 -9.94
CA ILE A 76 4.40 -1.90 -9.51
C ILE A 76 5.43 -0.98 -10.16
N LYS A 77 4.99 0.18 -10.68
CA LYS A 77 5.90 1.20 -11.23
C LYS A 77 6.79 1.78 -10.12
N LEU A 78 7.99 2.22 -10.49
CA LEU A 78 8.99 2.79 -9.57
C LEU A 78 8.40 3.90 -8.68
N GLY A 79 7.58 4.79 -9.25
CA GLY A 79 6.96 5.91 -8.54
C GLY A 79 6.13 5.48 -7.31
N PRO A 80 5.05 4.68 -7.48
CA PRO A 80 4.28 4.18 -6.35
C PRO A 80 5.06 3.25 -5.41
N ALA A 81 5.98 2.42 -5.92
CA ALA A 81 6.82 1.55 -5.09
C ALA A 81 7.66 2.37 -4.09
N LEU A 82 8.32 3.42 -4.57
CA LEU A 82 9.12 4.32 -3.74
C LEU A 82 8.28 5.04 -2.67
N LYS A 83 7.07 5.51 -3.03
CA LYS A 83 6.18 6.18 -2.06
C LYS A 83 5.86 5.28 -0.87
N ILE A 84 5.51 4.02 -1.12
CA ILE A 84 5.20 3.04 -0.08
C ILE A 84 6.45 2.80 0.76
N PHE A 85 7.60 2.57 0.12
CA PHE A 85 8.86 2.32 0.81
C PHE A 85 9.27 3.46 1.73
N VAL A 86 9.09 4.71 1.30
CA VAL A 86 9.35 5.89 2.13
C VAL A 86 8.44 5.94 3.36
N HIS A 87 7.15 5.66 3.21
CA HIS A 87 6.23 5.65 4.35
C HIS A 87 6.52 4.51 5.33
N LEU A 88 6.86 3.31 4.83
CA LEU A 88 7.28 2.18 5.67
C LEU A 88 8.57 2.47 6.43
N LYS A 89 9.53 3.12 5.77
CA LYS A 89 10.81 3.50 6.38
C LYS A 89 10.62 4.60 7.43
N ASP A 90 9.73 5.55 7.18
CA ASP A 90 9.39 6.60 8.15
C ASP A 90 8.82 6.00 9.46
N PHE A 91 7.98 4.97 9.35
CA PHE A 91 7.48 4.20 10.50
C PHE A 91 8.60 3.57 11.36
N GLY A 92 9.75 3.23 10.78
CA GLY A 92 10.87 2.58 11.45
C GLY A 92 12.00 3.51 11.90
N THR A 93 12.00 4.79 11.52
CA THR A 93 13.15 5.69 11.77
C THR A 93 13.05 6.48 13.08
N PHE A 94 12.03 6.23 13.92
CA PHE A 94 11.97 6.81 15.28
C PHE A 94 12.78 6.05 16.34
N ASN A 95 13.66 5.11 15.97
CA ASN A 95 14.52 4.44 16.96
C ASN A 95 15.83 3.85 16.40
N ILE A 96 16.75 4.70 15.93
CA ILE A 96 18.20 4.57 16.11
C ILE A 96 18.74 5.98 16.38
#